data_AF-F4Q8M8-F1
#
_entry.id   AF-F4Q8M8-F1
#
_cell.length_a   1.000
_cell.length_b   1.000
_cell.length_c   1.000
_cell.angle_alpha   90.00
_cell.angle_beta   90.00
_cell.angle_gamma   90.00
#
_symmetry.space_group_name_H-M   'P 1'
#
loop_
_entity.id
_entity.type
_entity.pdbx_description
1 polymer ?
#
loop_
_entity_poly.entity_id
_entity_poly.type
_entity_poly.pdbx_seq_one_letter_code
_entity_poly.pdbx_strand_id
1 'polypeptide(L)' 'MGAFPHIKEFVDKKAREYTKFEHQHEPGANPRLELHDSEGATETINIESWKTEHLEEFLRDNNL' A
#
# COMPACT_ATOMS: atom_id res chain seq x y z
N MET A 1 -1.27 -16.50 11.11
CA MET A 1 -1.42 -16.63 9.65
C MET A 1 -1.89 -15.28 9.15
N GLY A 2 -1.06 -14.53 8.43
CA GLY A 2 -1.42 -13.17 7.99
C GLY A 2 -2.51 -13.23 6.92
N ALA A 3 -3.56 -12.43 7.07
CA ALA A 3 -4.77 -12.50 6.24
C ALA A 3 -4.59 -12.03 4.79
N PHE A 4 -3.41 -11.49 4.41
CA PHE A 4 -3.19 -10.83 3.11
C PHE A 4 -1.82 -11.20 2.49
N PRO A 5 -1.61 -12.46 2.07
CA PRO A 5 -0.33 -12.91 1.53
C PRO A 5 0.08 -12.21 0.22
N HIS A 6 -0.90 -11.80 -0.59
CA HIS A 6 -0.67 -11.12 -1.87
C HIS A 6 -0.18 -9.68 -1.69
N ILE A 7 -0.65 -8.97 -0.67
CA ILE A 7 -0.16 -7.63 -0.33
C ILE A 7 1.26 -7.73 0.24
N LYS A 8 1.52 -8.73 1.09
CA LYS A 8 2.88 -8.97 1.58
C LYS A 8 3.86 -9.24 0.42
N GLU A 9 3.47 -10.08 -0.53
CA GLU A 9 4.31 -10.39 -1.69
C GLU A 9 4.59 -9.15 -2.55
N PHE A 10 3.58 -8.30 -2.77
CA PHE A 10 3.75 -7.02 -3.44
C PHE A 10 4.76 -6.13 -2.72
N VAL A 11 4.61 -5.98 -1.40
CA VAL A 11 5.51 -5.15 -0.58
C VAL A 11 6.94 -5.68 -0.59
N ASP A 12 7.14 -6.99 -0.47
CA ASP A 12 8.48 -7.58 -0.47
C ASP A 12 9.18 -7.47 -1.83
N LYS A 13 8.43 -7.63 -2.95
CA LYS A 13 9.01 -7.75 -4.29
C LYS A 13 9.00 -6.46 -5.10
N LYS A 14 7.92 -5.68 -5.05
CA LYS A 14 7.64 -4.56 -5.97
C LYS A 14 7.67 -3.18 -5.32
N ALA A 15 7.37 -3.06 -4.02
CA ALA A 15 7.37 -1.75 -3.34
C ALA A 15 8.69 -0.97 -3.51
N ARG A 16 9.82 -1.68 -3.66
CA ARG A 16 11.14 -1.07 -3.90
C ARG A 16 11.26 -0.27 -5.19
N GLU A 17 10.37 -0.49 -6.15
CA GLU A 17 10.33 0.25 -7.42
C GLU A 17 9.65 1.63 -7.24
N TYR A 18 8.85 1.81 -6.19
CA TYR A 18 8.08 3.01 -5.89
C TYR A 18 8.84 3.84 -4.84
N THR A 19 9.63 4.83 -5.30
CA THR A 19 10.58 5.55 -4.45
C THR A 19 9.94 6.44 -3.37
N LYS A 20 8.67 6.80 -3.51
CA LYS A 20 7.92 7.60 -2.55
C LYS A 20 6.94 6.75 -1.74
N PHE A 21 6.90 5.44 -1.99
CA PHE A 21 6.07 4.51 -1.25
C PHE A 21 6.81 4.00 -0.01
N GLU A 22 6.22 4.22 1.15
CA GLU A 22 6.66 3.64 2.41
C GLU A 22 5.68 2.55 2.86
N HIS A 23 6.20 1.51 3.52
CA HIS A 23 5.37 0.45 4.08
C HIS A 23 5.70 0.24 5.56
N GLN A 24 4.65 0.10 6.36
CA GLN A 24 4.76 -0.25 7.77
C GLN A 24 3.95 -1.51 8.04
N HIS A 25 4.57 -2.48 8.70
CA HIS A 25 3.90 -3.72 9.08
C HIS A 25 3.46 -3.65 10.55
N GLU A 26 2.15 -3.48 10.75
CA GLU A 26 1.54 -3.49 12.08
C GLU A 26 0.82 -4.83 12.32
N PRO A 27 1.23 -5.62 13.34
CA PRO A 27 0.63 -6.92 13.59
C PRO A 27 -0.82 -6.77 14.06
N GLY A 28 -1.75 -7.45 13.36
CA GLY A 28 -3.17 -7.42 13.67
C GLY A 28 -3.93 -6.24 13.04
N ALA A 29 -3.23 -5.35 12.34
CA ALA A 29 -3.87 -4.30 11.56
C ALA A 29 -4.35 -4.82 10.20
N ASN A 30 -5.44 -4.22 9.70
CA ASN A 30 -5.87 -4.40 8.33
C ASN A 30 -5.00 -3.57 7.37
N PRO A 31 -4.72 -4.07 6.17
CA PRO A 31 -3.93 -3.34 5.19
C PRO A 31 -4.70 -2.11 4.72
N ARG A 32 -4.02 -0.96 4.78
CA ARG A 32 -4.52 0.34 4.36
C ARG A 32 -3.42 1.09 3.63
N LEU A 33 -3.81 1.97 2.71
CA LEU A 33 -2.92 2.98 2.13
C LEU A 33 -3.15 4.30 2.85
N GLU A 34 -2.07 5.01 3.11
CA GLU A 34 -2.09 6.35 3.68
C GLU A 34 -1.38 7.26 2.67
N LEU A 35 -2.13 8.19 2.08
CA LEU A 35 -1.64 9.17 1.13
C LEU A 35 -1.32 10.44 1.89
N HIS A 36 -0.06 10.84 1.88
CA HIS A 36 0.40 12.06 2.55
C HIS A 36 0.64 13.15 1.51
N ASP A 37 -0.14 14.22 1.58
CA ASP A 37 0.07 15.41 0.76
C ASP A 37 1.16 16.31 1.36
N SER A 38 1.75 17.15 0.51
CA SER A 38 2.75 18.15 0.94
C SER A 38 2.23 19.15 1.98
N GLU A 39 0.90 19.31 2.07
CA GLU A 39 0.23 20.19 3.02
C GLU A 39 -0.03 19.50 4.39
N GLY A 40 0.35 18.23 4.54
CA GLY A 40 0.14 17.44 5.76
C GLY A 40 -1.24 16.79 5.86
N ALA A 41 -2.06 16.89 4.81
CA ALA A 41 -3.28 16.10 4.71
C ALA A 41 -2.93 14.61 4.57
N THR A 42 -3.68 13.74 5.24
CA THR A 42 -3.54 12.30 5.13
C THR A 42 -4.88 11.70 4.74
N GLU A 43 -4.92 11.01 3.60
CA GLU A 43 -6.09 10.25 3.17
C GLU A 43 -5.85 8.76 3.35
N THR A 44 -6.75 8.09 4.08
CA THR A 44 -6.64 6.66 4.35
C THR A 44 -7.61 5.87 3.49
N ILE A 45 -7.09 4.92 2.71
CA ILE A 45 -7.87 4.03 1.86
C ILE A 45 -7.73 2.60 2.38
N ASN A 46 -8.85 1.96 2.71
CA ASN A 46 -8.86 0.55 3.08
C ASN A 46 -8.67 -0.32 1.83
N ILE A 47 -7.63 -1.16 1.83
CA ILE A 47 -7.26 -2.02 0.70
C ILE A 47 -7.46 -3.51 1.01
N GLU A 48 -8.21 -3.84 2.06
CA GLU A 48 -8.49 -5.23 2.47
C GLU A 48 -9.10 -6.08 1.34
N SER A 49 -9.94 -5.47 0.51
CA SER A 49 -10.63 -6.11 -0.61
C SER A 49 -9.88 -5.96 -1.94
N TRP A 50 -8.71 -5.30 -1.93
CA TRP A 50 -7.96 -5.07 -3.15
C TRP A 50 -7.15 -6.30 -3.54
N LYS A 51 -7.12 -6.54 -4.85
CA LYS A 51 -6.15 -7.44 -5.46
C LYS A 51 -4.83 -6.69 -5.64
N THR A 52 -3.75 -7.43 -5.80
CA THR A 52 -2.43 -6.85 -6.12
C THR A 52 -2.49 -5.96 -7.35
N GLU A 53 -3.26 -6.35 -8.37
CA GLU A 53 -3.44 -5.57 -9.61
C GLU A 53 -3.98 -4.16 -9.34
N HIS A 54 -5.03 -4.03 -8.50
CA HIS A 54 -5.59 -2.72 -8.16
C HIS A 54 -4.60 -1.84 -7.40
N LEU A 55 -3.80 -2.45 -6.52
CA LEU A 55 -2.75 -1.72 -5.78
C LEU A 55 -1.66 -1.21 -6.73
N GLU A 56 -1.23 -2.03 -7.68
CA GLU A 56 -0.25 -1.65 -8.70
C GLU A 56 -0.77 -0.53 -9.61
N GLU A 57 -2.01 -0.65 -10.09
CA GLU A 57 -2.65 0.38 -10.90
C GLU A 57 -2.73 1.71 -10.13
N PHE A 58 -3.13 1.66 -8.86
CA PHE A 58 -3.25 2.83 -8.02
C PHE A 58 -1.90 3.54 -7.79
N LEU A 59 -0.86 2.79 -7.43
CA LEU A 59 0.48 3.36 -7.18
C LEU A 59 1.09 3.94 -8.47
N ARG A 60 0.84 3.29 -9.61
CA ARG A 60 1.30 3.77 -10.92
C ARG A 60 0.58 5.05 -11.35
N ASP A 61 -0.74 5.13 -11.19
CA ASP A 61 -1.53 6.30 -11.58
C ASP A 61 -1.15 7.54 -10.74
N ASN A 62 -0.83 7.32 -9.46
CA ASN A 62 -0.42 8.37 -8.52
C ASN A 62 1.09 8.69 -8.53
N ASN A 63 1.88 7.99 -9.35
CA ASN A 63 3.32 8.22 -9.51
C ASN A 63 4.10 8.25 -8.18
N LEU A 64 3.80 7.25 -7.33
CA LEU A 64 4.41 7.00 -6.03
C LEU A 64 5.70 6.16 -6.14
#